data_AF-A0A845EYS1-F1
#
_entry.id   AF-A0A845EYS1-F1
#
_cell.length_a   1.000
_cell.length_b   1.000
_cell.length_c   1.000
_cell.angle_alpha   90.00
_cell.angle_beta   90.00
_cell.angle_gamma   90.00
#
_symmetry.space_group_name_H-M   'P 1'
#
loop_
_entity.id
_entity.type
_entity.pdbx_description
1 polymer ?
#
loop_
_entity_poly.entity_id
_entity_poly.type
_entity_poly.pdbx_seq_one_letter_code
_entity_poly.pdbx_strand_id
1 'polypeptide(L)' 'MSWIPNARESSIGQMIASIAEPYLAPFRKFIPPIGGMLDISPIVAIFALQFVQYGIAALFSFVS' A
#
# COMPACT_ATOMS: atom_id res chain seq x y z
N MET A 1 -8.38 13.17 -5.24
CA MET A 1 -9.40 12.15 -5.51
C MET A 1 -8.74 10.78 -5.52
N SER A 2 -9.43 9.71 -5.11
CA SER A 2 -8.95 8.34 -5.32
C SER A 2 -9.25 7.95 -6.78
N TRP A 3 -8.35 7.22 -7.42
CA TRP A 3 -8.59 6.59 -8.73
C TRP A 3 -9.78 5.61 -8.74
N ILE A 4 -10.27 5.22 -7.55
CA ILE A 4 -11.51 4.47 -7.36
C ILE A 4 -12.48 5.34 -6.52
N PRO A 5 -13.25 6.24 -7.14
CA PRO A 5 -14.13 7.18 -6.44
C PRO A 5 -15.22 6.48 -5.60
N ASN A 6 -15.86 5.42 -6.14
CA ASN A 6 -16.90 4.67 -5.43
C ASN A 6 -16.40 3.86 -4.21
N ALA A 7 -15.12 3.49 -4.17
CA ALA A 7 -14.61 2.70 -3.05
C ALA A 7 -14.49 3.54 -1.78
N ARG A 8 -14.05 4.80 -1.90
CA ARG A 8 -13.86 5.70 -0.75
C ARG A 8 -15.16 6.14 -0.08
N GLU A 9 -16.23 6.24 -0.85
CA GLU A 9 -17.52 6.69 -0.34
C GLU A 9 -18.32 5.58 0.35
N SER A 10 -17.95 4.31 0.13
CA SER A 10 -18.53 3.18 0.85
C SER A 10 -18.03 3.12 2.31
N SER A 11 -18.92 2.77 3.25
CA SER A 11 -18.57 2.60 4.67
C SER A 11 -17.44 1.58 4.88
N ILE A 12 -17.43 0.53 4.06
CA ILE A 12 -16.39 -0.51 4.06
C ILE A 12 -15.05 0.07 3.58
N GLY A 13 -15.05 0.86 2.51
CA GLY A 13 -13.81 1.45 2.01
C GLY A 13 -13.22 2.50 2.93
N GLN A 14 -14.03 3.24 3.69
CA GLN A 14 -13.53 4.13 4.76
C GLN A 14 -12.88 3.34 5.90
N MET A 15 -13.48 2.22 6.29
CA MET A 15 -12.91 1.33 7.32
C MET A 15 -11.59 0.71 6.85
N ILE A 16 -11.51 0.24 5.60
CA ILE A 16 -10.26 -0.29 5.05
C ILE A 16 -9.21 0.81 4.92
N ALA A 17 -9.62 2.00 4.48
CA ALA A 17 -8.72 3.14 4.34
C ALA A 17 -8.12 3.55 5.68
N SER A 18 -8.89 3.59 6.77
CA SER A 18 -8.38 3.98 8.09
C SER A 18 -7.35 2.98 8.64
N ILE A 19 -7.53 1.69 8.38
CA ILE A 19 -6.58 0.63 8.74
C ILE A 19 -5.31 0.72 7.88
N ALA A 20 -5.47 0.97 6.58
CA ALA A 20 -4.36 1.05 5.64
C ALA A 20 -3.58 2.37 5.74
N GLU A 21 -4.18 3.45 6.25
CA GLU A 21 -3.60 4.79 6.36
C GLU A 21 -2.22 4.82 7.05
N PRO A 22 -2.01 4.24 8.26
CA PRO A 22 -0.69 4.22 8.89
C PRO A 22 0.36 3.48 8.06
N TYR A 23 -0.04 2.45 7.32
CA TYR A 23 0.87 1.71 6.44
C TYR A 23 1.19 2.49 5.17
N LEU A 24 0.21 3.17 4.57
CA LEU A 24 0.35 3.93 3.32
C LEU A 24 0.99 5.31 3.51
N ALA A 25 0.89 5.91 4.71
CA ALA A 25 1.40 7.25 4.98
C ALA A 25 2.91 7.43 4.70
N PRO A 26 3.80 6.49 5.07
CA PRO A 26 5.20 6.53 4.66
C PRO A 26 5.37 6.52 3.14
N PHE A 27 4.66 5.64 2.43
CA PHE A 27 4.77 5.53 0.97
C PHE A 27 4.34 6.81 0.26
N ARG A 28 3.28 7.47 0.74
CA ARG A 28 2.84 8.79 0.21
C ARG A 28 3.88 9.89 0.41
N LYS A 29 4.71 9.80 1.46
CA LYS A 29 5.78 10.77 1.71
C LYS A 29 6.96 10.58 0.75
N PHE A 30 7.21 9.34 0.33
CA PHE A 30 8.29 9.02 -0.60
C PHE A 30 7.86 9.06 -2.07
N ILE A 31 6.59 8.79 -2.36
CA ILE A 31 6.04 8.64 -3.70
C ILE A 31 5.01 9.75 -3.91
N PRO A 32 5.40 10.88 -4.53
CA PRO A 32 4.45 11.92 -4.85
C PRO A 32 3.38 11.41 -5.83
N PRO A 33 2.13 11.90 -5.76
CA PRO A 33 1.06 11.48 -6.67
C PRO A 33 1.43 11.80 -8.12
N ILE A 34 1.26 10.82 -9.03
CA ILE A 34 1.50 11.06 -10.45
C ILE A 34 0.35 11.90 -11.00
N GLY A 35 0.68 13.05 -11.61
CA GLY A 35 -0.31 13.97 -12.18
C GLY A 35 -1.25 14.63 -11.17
N GLY A 36 -0.88 14.67 -9.88
CA GLY A 36 -1.66 15.33 -8.81
C GLY A 36 -2.94 14.59 -8.37
N MET A 37 -3.31 13.49 -9.02
CA MET A 37 -4.53 12.73 -8.71
C MET A 37 -4.34 11.22 -8.55
N LEU A 38 -3.29 10.62 -9.13
CA LEU A 38 -3.10 9.17 -9.07
C LEU A 38 -2.20 8.79 -7.88
N ASP A 39 -2.80 8.22 -6.84
CA ASP A 39 -2.09 7.67 -5.69
C ASP A 39 -1.61 6.24 -6.01
N ILE A 40 -0.33 6.09 -6.39
CA ILE A 40 0.31 4.79 -6.70
C ILE A 40 0.83 4.11 -5.42
N SER A 41 0.80 4.81 -4.28
CA SER A 41 1.27 4.29 -2.99
C SER A 41 0.70 2.91 -2.65
N PRO A 42 -0.60 2.59 -2.89
CA PRO A 42 -1.15 1.26 -2.62
C PRO A 42 -0.47 0.15 -3.42
N ILE A 43 -0.15 0.39 -4.70
CA ILE A 43 0.51 -0.60 -5.55
C ILE A 43 1.92 -0.87 -5.03
N VAL A 44 2.66 0.19 -4.69
CA VAL A 44 4.02 0.05 -4.17
C VAL A 44 4.03 -0.60 -2.79
N ALA A 45 3.05 -0.29 -1.96
CA ALA A 45 2.87 -0.92 -0.65
C ALA A 45 2.63 -2.43 -0.79
N ILE A 46 1.82 -2.87 -1.76
CA ILE A 46 1.64 -4.31 -2.05
C ILE A 46 2.96 -4.96 -2.47
N PHE A 47 3.71 -4.35 -3.39
CA PHE A 47 5.00 -4.89 -3.80
C PHE A 47 6.00 -4.96 -2.65
N ALA A 48 6.08 -3.92 -1.81
CA ALA A 48 6.92 -3.91 -0.62
C ALA A 48 6.58 -5.08 0.32
N LEU A 49 5.29 -5.33 0.54
CA LEU A 49 4.82 -6.46 1.34
C LEU A 49 5.23 -7.81 0.74
N GLN A 50 5.11 -7.97 -0.58
CA GLN A 50 5.55 -9.17 -1.29
C GLN A 50 7.06 -9.39 -1.15
N PHE A 51 7.88 -8.34 -1.33
CA PHE A 51 9.33 -8.43 -1.15
C PHE A 51 9.70 -8.85 0.28
N VAL A 52 9.00 -8.34 1.29
CA VAL A 52 9.21 -8.76 2.68
C VAL A 52 8.89 -10.25 2.86
N GLN A 53 7.77 -10.74 2.32
CA GLN A 53 7.42 -12.15 2.40
C GLN A 53 8.47 -13.05 1.74
N TYR A 54 8.88 -12.72 0.51
CA TYR A 54 9.92 -13.48 -0.20
C TYR A 54 11.27 -13.40 0.50
N GLY A 55 11.66 -12.22 0.99
CA GLY A 55 12.90 -12.02 1.73
C GLY A 55 12.95 -12.84 3.00
N ILE A 56 11.86 -12.85 3.78
CA ILE A 56 11.74 -13.68 4.99
C ILE A 56 11.86 -15.17 4.63
N ALA A 57 11.11 -15.64 3.63
CA ALA A 57 11.17 -17.03 3.20
C ALA A 57 12.58 -17.45 2.72
N ALA A 58 13.26 -16.57 1.98
CA ALA A 58 14.63 -16.80 1.54
C ALA A 58 15.62 -16.88 2.71
N LEU A 59 15.49 -16.00 3.71
CA LEU A 59 16.31 -16.04 4.92
C LEU A 59 16.10 -17.34 5.70
N PHE A 60 14.84 -17.79 5.86
CA PHE A 60 14.55 -19.08 6.48
C PHE A 60 15.21 -20.23 5.72
N SER A 61 15.07 -20.26 4.39
CA SER A 61 15.70 -21.27 3.54
C SER A 61 17.23 -21.26 3.58
N PHE A 62 17.85 -20.14 3.95
CA PHE A 62 19.31 -20.04 4.05
C PHE A 62 19.84 -20.55 5.40
N VAL A 63 19.04 -20.44 6.46
CA VAL A 63 19.42 -20.80 7.83
C VAL A 63 19.04 -22.25 8.19
N SER A 64 18.01 -22.81 7.55
CA SER A 64 17.59 -24.22 7.68
C SER A 64 18.44 -25.17 6.86
#